data_AF-A0A321LIU7-F1
#
_entry.id   AF-A0A321LIU7-F1
#
_cell.length_a   1.000
_cell.length_b   1.000
_cell.length_c   1.000
_cell.angle_alpha   90.00
_cell.angle_beta   90.00
_cell.angle_gamma   90.00
#
_symmetry.space_group_name_H-M   'P 1'
#
loop_
_entity.id
_entity.type
_entity.pdbx_description
1 polymer ?
#
loop_
_entity_poly.entity_id
_entity_poly.type
_entity_poly.pdbx_seq_one_letter_code
_entity_poly.pdbx_strand_id
1 'polypeptide(L)'
;MHKIQLILAANLLLGTMAFAQNSSLGNDIRNDQQDLRHDQQELRHLEYRVDQDKQRLNMDRRRHAGRGAIEADRAQLRRDQEQVKRLKADMRRDRQDLKRDRREARHRYRRG
;
A
#
# COMPACT_ATOMS: atom_id res chain seq x y z
N MET A 1 29.00 8.72 10.49
CA MET A 1 28.16 7.51 10.35
C MET A 1 27.11 7.79 9.28
N HIS A 2 27.06 6.96 8.24
CA HIS A 2 26.61 7.30 6.89
C HIS A 2 25.09 7.52 6.78
N LYS A 3 24.72 8.61 6.09
CA LYS A 3 23.35 9.02 5.75
C LYS A 3 22.84 8.12 4.61
N ILE A 4 21.80 7.32 4.84
CA ILE A 4 21.19 6.50 3.79
C ILE A 4 20.04 7.31 3.17
N GLN A 5 20.35 7.94 2.04
CA GLN A 5 19.34 8.47 1.12
C GLN A 5 18.83 7.32 0.26
N LEU A 6 17.55 7.00 0.36
CA LEU A 6 16.85 6.12 -0.57
C LEU A 6 15.82 6.95 -1.33
N ILE A 7 16.30 7.57 -2.41
CA ILE A 7 15.45 8.10 -3.48
C ILE A 7 15.11 6.90 -4.36
N LEU A 8 13.85 6.47 -4.36
CA LEU A 8 13.34 5.53 -5.37
C LEU A 8 12.04 6.07 -5.96
N ALA A 9 12.21 6.93 -6.95
CA ALA A 9 11.15 7.41 -7.82
C ALA A 9 10.83 6.33 -8.85
N ALA A 10 9.67 5.68 -8.71
CA ALA A 10 9.10 4.84 -9.76
C ALA A 10 7.85 5.55 -10.32
N ASN A 11 8.07 6.35 -11.37
CA ASN A 11 7.03 6.97 -12.17
C ASN A 11 6.28 5.88 -12.95
N LEU A 12 5.08 5.51 -12.50
CA LEU A 12 4.10 4.85 -13.36
C LEU A 12 2.92 5.79 -13.60
N LEU A 13 3.11 6.64 -14.61
CA LEU A 13 2.06 7.41 -15.26
C LEU A 13 1.15 6.44 -16.03
N LEU A 14 0.07 5.99 -15.42
CA LEU A 14 -1.07 5.43 -16.16
C LEU A 14 -2.01 6.58 -16.52
N GLY A 15 -1.82 7.06 -17.75
CA GLY A 15 -2.58 8.14 -18.36
C GLY A 15 -4.05 7.82 -18.57
N THR A 16 -4.86 8.87 -18.44
CA THR A 16 -5.88 9.35 -19.39
C THR A 16 -6.46 10.61 -18.74
N MET A 17 -5.97 11.79 -19.11
CA MET A 17 -6.63 13.04 -18.74
C MET A 17 -7.83 13.22 -19.67
N ALA A 18 -8.99 12.69 -19.26
CA ALA A 18 -10.26 13.16 -19.80
C ALA A 18 -10.70 14.32 -18.90
N PHE A 19 -10.66 15.53 -19.46
CA PHE A 19 -11.12 16.76 -18.82
C PHE A 19 -12.59 16.59 -18.41
N ALA A 20 -12.85 16.46 -17.10
CA ALA A 20 -14.19 16.58 -16.54
C ALA A 20 -14.32 17.97 -15.92
N GLN A 21 -14.89 18.89 -16.68
CA GLN A 21 -15.48 20.11 -16.13
C GLN A 21 -16.77 19.70 -15.38
N ASN A 22 -16.91 20.25 -14.17
CA ASN A 22 -18.08 20.22 -13.26
C ASN A 22 -18.32 18.96 -12.42
N SER A 23 -18.68 19.17 -11.14
CA SER A 23 -19.26 18.26 -10.12
C SER A 23 -18.32 17.36 -9.27
N SER A 24 -18.69 17.21 -7.98
CA SER A 24 -17.93 16.60 -6.86
C SER A 24 -17.22 15.28 -7.20
N LEU A 25 -17.78 14.50 -8.12
CA LEU A 25 -17.25 13.23 -8.62
C LEU A 25 -15.80 13.33 -9.12
N GLY A 26 -15.43 14.45 -9.75
CA GLY A 26 -14.07 14.67 -10.25
C GLY A 26 -13.05 14.90 -9.12
N ASN A 27 -13.48 15.46 -7.99
CA ASN A 27 -12.66 15.62 -6.79
C ASN A 27 -12.56 14.30 -6.02
N ASP A 28 -13.66 13.55 -5.92
CA ASP A 28 -13.68 12.23 -5.26
C ASP A 28 -12.69 11.26 -5.95
N ILE A 29 -12.74 11.16 -7.29
CA ILE A 29 -11.81 10.31 -8.05
C ILE A 29 -10.34 10.75 -7.89
N ARG A 30 -10.07 12.04 -7.66
CA ARG A 30 -8.70 12.54 -7.42
C ARG A 30 -8.23 12.18 -6.01
N ASN A 31 -9.10 12.33 -5.01
CA ASN A 31 -8.83 11.98 -3.63
C ASN A 31 -8.55 10.48 -3.50
N ASP A 32 -9.43 9.62 -4.07
CA ASP A 32 -9.22 8.16 -4.05
C ASP A 32 -7.90 7.75 -4.73
N GLN A 33 -7.49 8.47 -5.78
CA GLN A 33 -6.19 8.22 -6.42
C GLN A 33 -5.01 8.63 -5.55
N GLN A 34 -5.15 9.69 -4.76
CA GLN A 34 -4.13 10.14 -3.82
C GLN A 34 -4.02 9.17 -2.65
N ASP A 35 -5.14 8.71 -2.11
CA ASP A 35 -5.18 7.74 -1.02
C ASP A 35 -4.57 6.40 -1.46
N LEU A 36 -4.95 5.89 -2.63
CA LEU A 36 -4.32 4.68 -3.21
C LEU A 36 -2.81 4.83 -3.44
N ARG A 37 -2.28 6.05 -3.64
CA ARG A 37 -0.85 6.30 -3.74
C ARG A 37 -0.18 6.26 -2.38
N HIS A 38 -0.79 6.87 -1.36
CA HIS A 38 -0.32 6.80 0.02
C HIS A 38 -0.31 5.36 0.52
N ASP A 39 -1.39 4.60 0.32
CA ASP A 39 -1.48 3.20 0.72
C ASP A 39 -0.41 2.33 0.03
N GLN A 40 -0.10 2.61 -1.24
CA GLN A 40 0.99 1.92 -1.93
C GLN A 40 2.37 2.24 -1.34
N GLN A 41 2.59 3.47 -0.87
CA GLN A 41 3.84 3.83 -0.21
C GLN A 41 3.92 3.16 1.16
N GLU A 42 2.84 3.18 1.93
CA GLU A 42 2.75 2.52 3.23
C GLU A 42 2.94 1.01 3.10
N LEU A 43 2.30 0.39 2.11
CA LEU A 43 2.45 -1.04 1.84
C LEU A 43 3.90 -1.42 1.55
N ARG A 44 4.61 -0.65 0.71
CA ARG A 44 6.03 -0.88 0.43
C ARG A 44 6.87 -0.76 1.69
N HIS A 45 6.57 0.20 2.54
CA HIS A 45 7.29 0.39 3.78
C HIS A 45 7.04 -0.75 4.77
N LEU A 46 5.80 -1.24 4.89
CA LEU A 46 5.47 -2.43 5.69
C LEU A 46 6.12 -3.71 5.14
N GLU A 47 6.12 -3.90 3.82
CA GLU A 47 6.80 -5.03 3.19
C GLU A 47 8.31 -5.01 3.46
N TYR A 48 8.93 -3.83 3.46
CA TYR A 48 10.32 -3.66 3.84
C TYR A 48 10.58 -4.04 5.31
N ARG A 49 9.72 -3.61 6.25
CA ARG A 49 9.84 -4.01 7.67
C ARG A 49 9.72 -5.51 7.84
N VAL A 50 8.75 -6.14 7.17
CA VAL A 50 8.58 -7.61 7.18
C VAL A 50 9.86 -8.32 6.70
N ASP A 51 10.54 -7.79 5.68
CA ASP A 51 11.79 -8.37 5.21
C ASP A 51 12.92 -8.20 6.24
N GLN A 52 13.04 -7.01 6.84
CA GLN A 52 14.01 -6.77 7.91
C GLN A 52 13.79 -7.69 9.11
N ASP A 53 12.54 -7.88 9.55
CA ASP A 53 12.21 -8.78 10.66
C ASP A 53 12.53 -10.24 10.34
N LYS A 54 12.31 -10.67 9.09
CA LYS A 54 12.73 -12.01 8.63
C LYS A 54 14.26 -12.17 8.69
N GLN A 55 14.99 -11.16 8.24
CA GLN A 55 16.46 -11.18 8.29
C GLN A 55 16.97 -11.23 9.72
N ARG A 56 16.37 -10.44 10.63
CA ARG A 56 16.68 -10.43 12.06
C ARG A 56 16.40 -11.79 12.69
N LEU A 57 15.23 -12.36 12.48
CA LEU A 57 14.88 -13.70 12.98
C LEU A 57 15.81 -14.78 12.44
N ASN A 58 16.26 -14.67 11.19
CA ASN A 58 17.26 -15.60 10.62
C ASN A 58 18.63 -15.43 11.30
N MET A 59 19.08 -14.20 11.52
CA MET A 59 20.32 -13.91 12.26
C MET A 59 20.26 -14.44 13.70
N ASP A 60 19.15 -14.22 14.40
CA ASP A 60 18.95 -14.68 15.77
C ASP A 60 18.94 -16.21 15.85
N ARG A 61 18.30 -16.89 14.89
CA ARG A 61 18.39 -18.36 14.78
C ARG A 61 19.82 -18.83 14.51
N ARG A 62 20.57 -18.17 13.62
CA ARG A 62 21.98 -18.51 13.34
C ARG A 62 22.87 -18.31 14.55
N ARG A 63 22.62 -17.26 15.33
CA ARG A 63 23.36 -16.93 16.56
C ARG A 63 22.92 -17.74 17.78
N HIS A 64 21.98 -18.68 17.61
CA HIS A 64 21.41 -19.46 18.71
C HIS A 64 20.85 -18.57 19.83
N ALA A 65 20.21 -17.45 19.44
CA ALA A 65 19.56 -16.55 20.38
C ALA A 65 18.56 -17.32 21.26
N GLY A 66 18.39 -16.85 22.50
CA GLY A 66 17.48 -17.48 23.46
C GLY A 66 16.07 -17.63 22.88
N ARG A 67 15.39 -18.73 23.22
CA ARG A 67 14.05 -19.05 22.69
C ARG A 67 13.06 -17.88 22.79
N GLY A 68 13.11 -17.11 23.89
CA GLY A 68 12.26 -15.93 24.07
C GLY A 68 12.48 -14.81 23.05
N ALA A 69 13.73 -14.58 22.60
CA ALA A 69 14.02 -13.58 21.58
C ALA A 69 13.47 -14.01 20.20
N ILE A 70 13.66 -15.28 19.85
CA ILE A 70 13.13 -15.85 18.59
C ILE A 70 11.58 -15.81 18.59
N GLU A 71 10.94 -16.10 19.72
CA GLU A 71 9.49 -16.03 19.85
C GLU A 71 8.96 -14.59 19.75
N ALA A 72 9.64 -13.63 20.36
CA ALA A 72 9.30 -12.21 20.26
C ALA A 72 9.40 -11.71 18.81
N ASP A 73 10.51 -12.01 18.12
CA ASP A 73 10.69 -11.65 16.71
C ASP A 73 9.66 -12.33 15.80
N ARG A 74 9.30 -13.60 16.11
CA ARG A 74 8.26 -14.32 15.36
C ARG A 74 6.88 -13.70 15.58
N ALA A 75 6.59 -13.24 16.79
CA ALA A 75 5.34 -12.55 17.10
C ALA A 75 5.27 -11.19 16.38
N GLN A 76 6.38 -10.44 16.34
CA GLN A 76 6.47 -9.18 15.61
C GLN A 76 6.26 -9.40 14.10
N LEU A 77 6.97 -10.36 13.51
CA LEU A 77 6.83 -10.71 12.10
C LEU A 77 5.38 -11.11 11.73
N ARG A 78 4.68 -11.81 12.63
CA ARG A 78 3.26 -12.15 12.41
C ARG A 78 2.36 -10.91 12.41
N ARG A 79 2.57 -9.98 13.34
CA ARG A 79 1.80 -8.72 13.39
C ARG A 79 2.02 -7.89 12.14
N ASP A 80 3.26 -7.75 11.69
CA ASP A 80 3.58 -6.99 10.48
C ASP A 80 2.99 -7.64 9.22
N GLN A 81 3.00 -8.98 9.12
CA GLN A 81 2.34 -9.71 8.05
C GLN A 81 0.80 -9.53 8.06
N GLU A 82 0.19 -9.51 9.23
CA GLU A 82 -1.24 -9.23 9.36
C GLU A 82 -1.59 -7.81 8.93
N GLN A 83 -0.78 -6.82 9.29
CA GLN A 83 -0.96 -5.43 8.84
C GLN A 83 -0.87 -5.33 7.32
N VAL A 84 0.16 -5.94 6.69
CA VAL A 84 0.27 -6.01 5.23
C VAL A 84 -0.96 -6.66 4.61
N LYS A 85 -1.47 -7.74 5.19
CA LYS A 85 -2.66 -8.44 4.68
C LYS A 85 -3.91 -7.57 4.76
N ARG A 86 -4.10 -6.84 5.86
CA ARG A 86 -5.23 -5.91 6.05
C ARG A 86 -5.16 -4.77 5.03
N LEU A 87 -4.02 -4.08 4.96
CA LEU A 87 -3.83 -2.98 4.01
C LEU A 87 -4.04 -3.43 2.55
N LYS A 88 -3.54 -4.61 2.16
CA LYS A 88 -3.82 -5.19 0.83
C LYS A 88 -5.30 -5.46 0.60
N ALA A 89 -6.04 -5.87 1.63
CA ALA A 89 -7.47 -6.13 1.53
C ALA A 89 -8.25 -4.82 1.38
N ASP A 90 -7.87 -3.78 2.12
CA ASP A 90 -8.49 -2.45 2.08
C ASP A 90 -8.26 -1.80 0.70
N MET A 91 -7.01 -1.74 0.24
CA MET A 91 -6.68 -1.28 -1.12
C MET A 91 -7.42 -2.04 -2.23
N ARG A 92 -7.75 -3.32 -2.00
CA ARG A 92 -8.53 -4.12 -2.97
C ARG A 92 -9.99 -3.67 -2.99
N ARG A 93 -10.58 -3.30 -1.85
CA ARG A 93 -11.93 -2.75 -1.76
C ARG A 93 -11.98 -1.37 -2.42
N ASP A 94 -11.04 -0.48 -2.10
CA ASP A 94 -11.00 0.87 -2.67
C ASP A 94 -10.87 0.83 -4.20
N ARG A 95 -10.07 -0.10 -4.73
CA ARG A 95 -9.99 -0.34 -6.18
C ARG A 95 -11.30 -0.82 -6.80
N GLN A 96 -12.10 -1.60 -6.08
CA GLN A 96 -13.41 -2.05 -6.56
C GLN A 96 -14.42 -0.90 -6.55
N ASP A 97 -14.42 -0.09 -5.50
CA ASP A 97 -15.29 1.07 -5.36
C ASP A 97 -14.97 2.12 -6.44
N LEU A 98 -13.70 2.47 -6.62
CA LEU A 98 -13.25 3.35 -7.71
C LEU A 98 -13.67 2.83 -9.11
N LYS A 99 -13.63 1.50 -9.32
CA LYS A 99 -14.07 0.90 -10.59
C LYS A 99 -15.58 1.03 -10.78
N ARG A 100 -16.36 0.88 -9.70
CA ARG A 100 -17.82 1.06 -9.72
C ARG A 100 -18.16 2.52 -9.99
N ASP A 101 -17.54 3.46 -9.30
CA ASP A 101 -17.80 4.90 -9.46
C ASP A 101 -17.46 5.36 -10.87
N ARG A 102 -16.34 4.89 -11.43
CA ARG A 102 -16.00 5.15 -12.84
C ARG A 102 -17.04 4.60 -13.82
N ARG A 103 -17.64 3.44 -13.54
CA ARG A 103 -18.72 2.87 -14.39
C ARG A 103 -19.99 3.71 -14.27
N GLU A 104 -20.39 4.07 -13.06
CA GLU A 104 -21.56 4.90 -12.81
C GLU A 104 -21.43 6.28 -13.46
N ALA A 105 -20.26 6.91 -13.35
CA ALA A 105 -19.95 8.17 -14.02
C ALA A 105 -20.15 8.04 -15.54
N ARG A 106 -19.56 7.02 -16.17
CA ARG A 106 -19.73 6.76 -17.61
C ARG A 106 -21.19 6.55 -18.00
N HIS A 107 -21.97 5.83 -17.19
CA HIS A 107 -23.39 5.61 -17.45
C HIS A 107 -24.22 6.90 -17.37
N ARG A 108 -23.93 7.79 -16.41
CA ARG A 108 -24.60 9.10 -16.30
C ARG A 108 -24.28 9.97 -17.53
N TYR A 109 -23.01 10.04 -17.93
CA TYR A 109 -22.61 10.78 -19.13
C TYR A 109 -23.24 10.26 -20.44
N ARG A 110 -23.59 8.97 -20.53
CA ARG A 110 -24.18 8.39 -21.74
C ARG A 110 -25.71 8.53 -21.83
N ARG A 111 -26.36 9.01 -20.77
CA ARG A 111 -27.82 9.21 -20.69
C ARG A 111 -28.23 10.69 -20.60
N GLY A 112 -27.27 11.60 -20.41
CA GLY A 112 -27.47 13.04 -20.47
C GLY A 112 -27.28 13.58 -21.88
#